data_AF-A0A4R2J146-F1
#
_entry.id   AF-A0A4R2J146-F1
#
_cell.length_a   1.000
_cell.length_b   1.000
_cell.length_c   1.000
_cell.angle_alpha   90.00
_cell.angle_beta   90.00
_cell.angle_gamma   90.00
#
_symmetry.space_group_name_H-M   'P 1'
#
loop_
_entity.id
_entity.type
_entity.pdbx_description
1 polymer ?
#
loop_
_entity_poly.entity_id
_entity_poly.type
_entity_poly.pdbx_seq_one_letter_code
_entity_poly.pdbx_strand_id
1 'polypeptide(L)'
;MRYLDEYDVLAVAARVLHCDSDTAVRRTNLDAVHEVLTDVRRTRGLADGVAVLLSGLVRARPFDGANRVVAVAVVLQFAALNHAELRLEPVDELDSLLDRLAEAAPDEVVAFVRDRLETVFGVSRRDEDMFEKFSDGARRVIVLAQEEAHGFQHNFIGTEHLLLGLIEEGHGAAAKVLTESGSSSPWRPAGMGISAPAVRELVVEIIGRGAQDSGGGTVPFTPRAKATLEYAATEARALGDDQLDTEHLLLGILRDGEGVGAQILVKLGGDLEDIRHKVIGWREHKQRVEQAVTGFLTEEAATTWPTFGRRHHLLAELNAVLDENEHLHEEVTRLRTLLRHHNINPDG
;
A
#
# COMPACT_ATOMS: atom_id res chain seq x y z
N MET A 1 -12.45 -4.39 -3.25
CA MET A 1 -11.92 -4.02 -4.58
C MET A 1 -11.83 -2.51 -4.72
N ARG A 2 -10.73 -2.04 -5.31
CA ARG A 2 -10.62 -0.69 -5.86
C ARG A 2 -11.15 -0.69 -7.29
N TYR A 3 -11.82 0.38 -7.68
CA TYR A 3 -12.44 0.50 -8.99
C TYR A 3 -11.79 1.60 -9.81
N LEU A 4 -11.68 1.37 -11.11
CA LEU A 4 -11.37 2.42 -12.07
C LEU A 4 -12.56 3.37 -12.20
N ASP A 5 -12.26 4.63 -12.49
CA ASP A 5 -13.22 5.57 -13.04
C ASP A 5 -13.00 5.82 -14.54
N GLU A 6 -13.84 6.65 -15.14
CA GLU A 6 -13.76 6.98 -16.57
C GLU A 6 -12.46 7.72 -16.92
N TYR A 7 -11.89 8.49 -15.99
CA TYR A 7 -10.63 9.21 -16.20
C TYR A 7 -9.46 8.25 -16.24
N ASP A 8 -9.42 7.23 -15.37
CA ASP A 8 -8.41 6.18 -15.42
C ASP A 8 -8.42 5.46 -16.77
N VAL A 9 -9.62 5.11 -17.25
CA VAL A 9 -9.81 4.44 -18.56
C VAL A 9 -9.35 5.34 -19.71
N LEU A 10 -9.70 6.63 -19.69
CA LEU A 10 -9.23 7.60 -20.69
C LEU A 10 -7.72 7.79 -20.68
N ALA A 11 -7.08 7.80 -19.51
CA ALA A 11 -5.63 7.92 -19.38
C ALA A 11 -4.92 6.70 -19.98
N VAL A 12 -5.45 5.49 -19.75
CA VAL A 12 -4.96 4.26 -20.40
C VAL A 12 -5.16 4.35 -21.91
N ALA A 13 -6.35 4.75 -22.37
CA ALA A 13 -6.66 4.87 -23.79
C ALA A 13 -5.73 5.87 -24.50
N ALA A 14 -5.52 7.06 -23.93
CA ALA A 14 -4.62 8.08 -24.49
C ALA A 14 -3.18 7.56 -24.65
N ARG A 15 -2.69 6.82 -23.64
CA ARG A 15 -1.34 6.23 -23.64
C ARG A 15 -1.19 5.14 -24.71
N VAL A 16 -2.16 4.23 -24.81
CA VAL A 16 -2.16 3.14 -25.79
C VAL A 16 -2.34 3.65 -27.22
N LEU A 17 -3.20 4.66 -27.41
CA LEU A 17 -3.46 5.27 -28.72
C LEU A 17 -2.40 6.30 -29.14
N HIS A 18 -1.45 6.62 -28.26
CA HIS A 18 -0.44 7.67 -28.46
C HIS A 18 -1.03 9.01 -28.90
N CYS A 19 -2.07 9.47 -28.19
CA CYS A 19 -2.77 10.71 -28.51
C CYS A 19 -3.00 11.59 -27.28
N ASP A 20 -3.33 12.86 -27.51
CA ASP A 20 -3.71 13.79 -26.45
C ASP A 20 -5.08 13.44 -25.82
N SER A 21 -5.36 13.98 -24.64
CA SER A 21 -6.57 13.69 -23.87
C SER A 21 -7.86 14.06 -24.63
N ASP A 22 -7.84 15.12 -25.41
CA ASP A 22 -8.99 15.61 -26.18
C ASP A 22 -9.34 14.66 -27.34
N THR A 23 -8.31 14.11 -27.98
CA THR A 23 -8.43 13.07 -29.01
C THR A 23 -8.84 11.73 -28.40
N ALA A 24 -8.32 11.37 -27.21
CA ALA A 24 -8.72 10.16 -26.50
C ALA A 24 -10.22 10.18 -26.14
N VAL A 25 -10.73 11.32 -25.66
CA VAL A 25 -12.16 11.51 -25.38
C VAL A 25 -12.99 11.35 -26.65
N ARG A 26 -12.61 11.99 -27.76
CA ARG A 26 -13.33 11.85 -29.04
C ARG A 26 -13.35 10.43 -29.60
N ARG A 27 -12.32 9.64 -29.33
CA ARG A 27 -12.17 8.27 -29.81
C ARG A 27 -12.72 7.23 -28.83
N THR A 28 -13.35 7.66 -27.73
CA THR A 28 -13.89 6.78 -26.70
C THR A 28 -15.39 7.00 -26.52
N ASN A 29 -16.19 5.96 -26.65
CA ASN A 29 -17.59 5.97 -26.24
C ASN A 29 -17.68 5.90 -24.70
N LEU A 30 -17.74 7.07 -24.07
CA LEU A 30 -17.75 7.19 -22.60
C LEU A 30 -19.00 6.60 -21.96
N ASP A 31 -20.15 6.64 -22.63
CA ASP A 31 -21.39 6.03 -22.09
C ASP A 31 -21.23 4.52 -21.97
N ALA A 32 -20.67 3.87 -23.00
CA ALA A 32 -20.37 2.44 -22.96
C ALA A 32 -19.31 2.09 -21.88
N VAL A 33 -18.29 2.94 -21.68
CA VAL A 33 -17.32 2.76 -20.59
C VAL A 33 -18.02 2.87 -19.23
N HIS A 34 -18.86 3.88 -19.04
CA HIS A 34 -19.59 4.12 -17.80
C HIS A 34 -20.51 2.94 -17.44
N GLU A 35 -21.23 2.38 -18.42
CA GLU A 35 -22.08 1.20 -18.24
C GLU A 35 -21.25 -0.01 -17.78
N VAL A 36 -20.14 -0.29 -18.46
CA VAL A 36 -19.25 -1.41 -18.10
C VAL A 36 -18.69 -1.23 -16.68
N LEU A 37 -18.19 -0.04 -16.34
CA LEU A 37 -17.65 0.23 -14.99
C LEU A 37 -18.74 0.11 -13.92
N THR A 38 -19.98 0.47 -14.23
CA THR A 38 -21.14 0.30 -13.34
C THR A 38 -21.41 -1.18 -13.09
N ASP A 39 -21.34 -2.02 -14.11
CA ASP A 39 -21.52 -3.47 -13.95
C ASP A 39 -20.37 -4.12 -13.17
N VAL A 40 -19.13 -3.68 -13.39
CA VAL A 40 -17.98 -4.13 -12.58
C VAL A 40 -18.20 -3.83 -11.10
N ARG A 41 -18.75 -2.66 -10.75
CA ARG A 41 -19.07 -2.29 -9.34
C ARG A 41 -20.12 -3.19 -8.70
N ARG A 42 -20.92 -3.92 -9.48
CA ARG A 42 -21.93 -4.87 -8.97
C ARG A 42 -21.37 -6.27 -8.70
N THR A 43 -20.16 -6.56 -9.17
CA THR A 43 -19.52 -7.87 -9.02
C THR A 43 -19.07 -8.14 -7.59
N ARG A 44 -18.93 -9.43 -7.25
CA ARG A 44 -18.39 -9.89 -5.96
C ARG A 44 -17.08 -10.62 -6.21
N GLY A 45 -15.96 -9.95 -5.94
CA GLY A 45 -14.62 -10.52 -6.08
C GLY A 45 -13.90 -10.09 -7.37
N LEU A 46 -12.57 -10.18 -7.34
CA LEU A 46 -11.71 -9.63 -8.37
C LEU A 46 -11.82 -10.38 -9.71
N ALA A 47 -11.88 -11.70 -9.70
CA ALA A 47 -12.03 -12.49 -10.92
C ALA A 47 -13.33 -12.14 -11.65
N ASP A 48 -14.43 -11.98 -10.92
CA ASP A 48 -15.72 -11.57 -11.45
C ASP A 48 -15.65 -10.14 -12.02
N GLY A 49 -15.02 -9.21 -11.30
CA GLY A 49 -14.79 -7.84 -11.78
C GLY A 49 -13.95 -7.78 -13.05
N VAL A 50 -12.84 -8.52 -13.11
CA VAL A 50 -11.95 -8.61 -14.28
C VAL A 50 -12.68 -9.21 -15.47
N ALA A 51 -13.47 -10.28 -15.26
CA ALA A 51 -14.25 -10.93 -16.31
C ALA A 51 -15.33 -10.01 -16.89
N VAL A 52 -16.07 -9.30 -16.03
CA VAL A 52 -17.09 -8.33 -16.46
C VAL A 52 -16.45 -7.17 -17.20
N LEU A 53 -15.34 -6.64 -16.70
CA LEU A 53 -14.62 -5.54 -17.36
C LEU A 53 -14.10 -5.97 -18.75
N LEU A 54 -13.43 -7.12 -18.83
CA LEU A 54 -12.87 -7.61 -20.08
C LEU A 54 -13.96 -7.91 -21.12
N SER A 55 -14.97 -8.68 -20.75
CA SER A 55 -16.07 -9.03 -21.66
C SER A 55 -16.88 -7.79 -22.07
N GLY A 56 -17.16 -6.88 -21.13
CA GLY A 56 -17.88 -5.63 -21.38
C GLY A 56 -17.17 -4.75 -22.39
N LEU A 57 -15.87 -4.47 -22.20
CA LEU A 57 -15.10 -3.64 -23.12
C LEU A 57 -14.89 -4.30 -24.50
N VAL A 58 -14.70 -5.62 -24.55
CA VAL A 58 -14.57 -6.36 -25.83
C VAL A 58 -15.87 -6.31 -26.63
N ARG A 59 -17.03 -6.44 -25.97
CA ARG A 59 -18.36 -6.43 -26.61
C ARG A 59 -18.83 -5.03 -26.99
N ALA A 60 -18.77 -4.08 -26.07
CA ALA A 60 -19.27 -2.72 -26.28
C ALA A 60 -18.41 -1.92 -27.26
N ARG A 61 -17.15 -2.34 -27.44
CA ARG A 61 -16.16 -1.72 -28.33
C ARG A 61 -16.04 -0.20 -28.20
N PRO A 62 -15.83 0.35 -27.00
CA PRO A 62 -15.86 1.80 -26.80
C PRO A 62 -14.68 2.54 -27.44
N PHE A 63 -13.56 1.88 -27.74
CA PHE A 63 -12.35 2.56 -28.23
C PHE A 63 -12.16 2.40 -29.74
N ASP A 64 -12.28 3.49 -30.50
CA ASP A 64 -12.19 3.47 -31.95
C ASP A 64 -10.75 3.17 -32.43
N GLY A 65 -10.61 2.18 -33.32
CA GLY A 65 -9.35 1.80 -33.96
C GLY A 65 -8.35 0.96 -33.12
N ALA A 66 -8.59 0.75 -31.82
CA ALA A 66 -7.69 -0.09 -30.99
C ALA A 66 -8.38 -0.82 -29.82
N ASN A 67 -9.67 -1.14 -29.96
CA ASN A 67 -10.49 -1.62 -28.84
C ASN A 67 -9.88 -2.78 -28.05
N ARG A 68 -9.36 -3.80 -28.73
CA ARG A 68 -8.78 -4.98 -28.06
C ARG A 68 -7.59 -4.61 -27.17
N VAL A 69 -6.66 -3.85 -27.71
CA VAL A 69 -5.42 -3.46 -27.00
C VAL A 69 -5.74 -2.56 -25.81
N VAL A 70 -6.63 -1.58 -26.00
CA VAL A 70 -7.05 -0.69 -24.91
C VAL A 70 -7.84 -1.46 -23.85
N ALA A 71 -8.75 -2.37 -24.24
CA ALA A 71 -9.51 -3.19 -23.30
C ALA A 71 -8.59 -4.07 -22.44
N VAL A 72 -7.61 -4.75 -23.05
CA VAL A 72 -6.62 -5.56 -22.31
C VAL A 72 -5.81 -4.66 -21.38
N ALA A 73 -5.33 -3.51 -21.83
CA ALA A 73 -4.57 -2.58 -20.99
C ALA A 73 -5.37 -2.07 -19.79
N VAL A 74 -6.66 -1.73 -19.99
CA VAL A 74 -7.57 -1.31 -18.92
C VAL A 74 -7.79 -2.45 -17.91
N VAL A 75 -7.94 -3.69 -18.39
CA VAL A 75 -8.10 -4.86 -17.53
C VAL A 75 -6.84 -5.16 -16.72
N LEU A 76 -5.66 -5.06 -17.35
CA LEU A 76 -4.38 -5.19 -16.67
C LEU A 76 -4.21 -4.08 -15.61
N GLN A 77 -4.59 -2.84 -15.93
CA GLN A 77 -4.58 -1.74 -14.98
C GLN A 77 -5.54 -2.00 -13.81
N PHE A 78 -6.72 -2.55 -14.06
CA PHE A 78 -7.69 -2.91 -13.01
C PHE A 78 -7.19 -4.05 -12.12
N ALA A 79 -6.58 -5.08 -12.71
CA ALA A 79 -5.96 -6.18 -11.97
C ALA A 79 -4.80 -5.66 -11.10
N ALA A 80 -3.90 -4.85 -11.67
CA ALA A 80 -2.78 -4.25 -10.97
C ALA A 80 -3.24 -3.30 -9.84
N LEU A 81 -4.28 -2.50 -10.07
CA LEU A 81 -4.91 -1.64 -9.06
C LEU A 81 -5.42 -2.46 -7.86
N ASN A 82 -5.81 -3.71 -8.10
CA ASN A 82 -6.25 -4.66 -7.08
C ASN A 82 -5.15 -5.67 -6.69
N HIS A 83 -3.89 -5.39 -7.01
CA HIS A 83 -2.73 -6.21 -6.64
C HIS A 83 -2.81 -7.67 -7.12
N ALA A 84 -3.35 -7.86 -8.32
CA ALA A 84 -3.32 -9.15 -9.01
C ALA A 84 -2.63 -9.02 -10.37
N GLU A 85 -2.06 -10.12 -10.82
CA GLU A 85 -1.49 -10.25 -12.15
C GLU A 85 -2.38 -11.17 -12.98
N LEU A 86 -2.70 -10.75 -14.21
CA LEU A 86 -3.45 -11.57 -15.16
C LEU A 86 -2.46 -12.16 -16.17
N ARG A 87 -2.29 -13.48 -16.14
CA ARG A 87 -1.38 -14.18 -17.06
C ARG A 87 -1.98 -14.24 -18.46
N LEU A 88 -1.33 -13.58 -19.42
CA LEU A 88 -1.75 -13.52 -20.82
C LEU A 88 -0.98 -14.47 -21.76
N GLU A 89 -0.06 -15.27 -21.24
CA GLU A 89 0.75 -16.18 -22.07
C GLU A 89 -0.02 -17.44 -22.51
N PRO A 90 0.16 -17.92 -23.76
CA PRO A 90 1.00 -17.37 -24.82
C PRO A 90 0.39 -16.13 -25.52
N VAL A 91 1.20 -15.08 -25.77
CA VAL A 91 0.71 -13.81 -26.35
C VAL A 91 0.22 -13.97 -27.79
N ASP A 92 0.76 -14.91 -28.54
CA ASP A 92 0.35 -15.25 -29.91
C ASP A 92 -1.05 -15.86 -30.00
N GLU A 93 -1.61 -16.34 -28.88
CA GLU A 93 -2.98 -16.84 -28.79
C GLU A 93 -3.98 -15.78 -28.31
N LEU A 94 -3.53 -14.59 -27.90
CA LEU A 94 -4.35 -13.57 -27.24
C LEU A 94 -5.55 -13.13 -28.11
N ASP A 95 -5.35 -12.97 -29.42
CA ASP A 95 -6.44 -12.57 -30.32
C ASP A 95 -7.54 -13.64 -30.40
N SER A 96 -7.15 -14.92 -30.48
CA SER A 96 -8.09 -16.05 -30.50
C SER A 96 -8.81 -16.20 -29.17
N LEU A 97 -8.11 -15.92 -28.07
CA LEU A 97 -8.67 -15.89 -26.73
C LEU A 97 -9.73 -14.78 -26.61
N LEU A 98 -9.42 -13.55 -27.04
CA LEU A 98 -10.36 -12.44 -26.97
C LEU A 98 -11.63 -12.70 -27.81
N ASP A 99 -11.49 -13.34 -28.98
CA ASP A 99 -12.64 -13.74 -29.79
C ASP A 99 -13.52 -14.79 -29.11
N ARG A 100 -12.90 -15.76 -28.44
CA ARG A 100 -13.64 -16.74 -27.63
C ARG A 100 -14.37 -16.08 -26.46
N LEU A 101 -13.71 -15.16 -25.76
CA LEU A 101 -14.31 -14.46 -24.61
C LEU A 101 -15.45 -13.53 -25.04
N ALA A 102 -15.40 -12.95 -26.25
CA ALA A 102 -16.48 -12.13 -26.79
C ALA A 102 -17.79 -12.91 -26.89
N GLU A 103 -17.72 -14.20 -27.27
CA GLU A 103 -18.87 -15.08 -27.49
C GLU A 103 -19.21 -15.97 -26.28
N ALA A 104 -18.30 -16.09 -25.30
CA ALA A 104 -18.45 -16.97 -24.14
C ALA A 104 -19.55 -16.51 -23.15
N ALA A 105 -20.13 -17.46 -22.43
CA ALA A 105 -21.03 -17.15 -21.33
C ALA A 105 -20.26 -16.47 -20.17
N PRO A 106 -20.87 -15.55 -19.40
CA PRO A 106 -20.19 -14.85 -18.31
C PRO A 106 -19.44 -15.79 -17.34
N ASP A 107 -20.07 -16.92 -16.98
CA ASP A 107 -19.49 -17.89 -16.04
C ASP A 107 -18.21 -18.56 -16.59
N GLU A 108 -18.12 -18.76 -17.90
CA GLU A 108 -16.93 -19.32 -18.56
C GLU A 108 -15.77 -18.31 -18.55
N VAL A 109 -16.08 -17.03 -18.80
CA VAL A 109 -15.10 -15.94 -18.72
C VAL A 109 -14.57 -15.82 -17.29
N VAL A 110 -15.44 -15.88 -16.28
CA VAL A 110 -15.04 -15.84 -14.86
C VAL A 110 -14.14 -17.02 -14.50
N ALA A 111 -14.52 -18.25 -14.90
CA ALA A 111 -13.72 -19.43 -14.63
C ALA A 111 -12.33 -19.34 -15.28
N PHE A 112 -12.27 -18.88 -16.53
CA PHE A 112 -11.01 -18.66 -17.25
C PHE A 112 -10.14 -17.60 -16.56
N VAL A 113 -10.72 -16.45 -16.24
CA VAL A 113 -10.03 -15.36 -15.56
C VAL A 113 -9.49 -15.82 -14.21
N ARG A 114 -10.26 -16.61 -13.46
CA ARG A 114 -9.85 -17.15 -12.16
C ARG A 114 -8.64 -18.09 -12.24
N ASP A 115 -8.55 -18.91 -13.29
CA ASP A 115 -7.40 -19.80 -13.54
C ASP A 115 -6.13 -19.01 -13.90
N ARG A 116 -6.30 -17.82 -14.50
CA ARG A 116 -5.22 -16.97 -14.99
C ARG A 116 -4.88 -15.79 -14.09
N LEU A 117 -5.70 -15.53 -13.07
CA LEU A 117 -5.40 -14.53 -12.05
C LEU A 117 -4.45 -15.16 -11.02
N GLU A 118 -3.24 -14.64 -10.97
CA GLU A 118 -2.36 -14.88 -9.84
C GLU A 118 -2.50 -13.71 -8.87
N THR A 119 -3.05 -13.98 -7.70
CA THR A 119 -2.98 -13.05 -6.59
C THR A 119 -1.50 -12.92 -6.24
N VAL A 120 -0.98 -11.68 -6.19
CA VAL A 120 0.45 -11.39 -5.92
C VAL A 120 0.90 -11.96 -4.57
N PHE A 121 -0.05 -12.35 -3.73
CA PHE A 121 0.17 -13.04 -2.46
C PHE A 121 -0.38 -14.48 -2.56
N GLY A 122 0.49 -15.49 -2.47
CA GLY A 122 0.12 -16.91 -2.38
C GLY A 122 -0.58 -17.25 -1.06
N VAL A 123 -1.84 -16.82 -0.90
CA VAL A 123 -2.57 -16.90 0.37
C VAL A 123 -3.97 -17.49 0.23
N SER A 124 -4.49 -18.10 1.30
CA SER A 124 -5.78 -18.80 1.30
C SER A 124 -6.96 -17.81 1.17
N ARG A 125 -8.16 -18.26 0.78
CA ARG A 125 -9.41 -17.44 0.83
C ARG A 125 -9.65 -16.74 2.17
N ARG A 126 -9.21 -17.35 3.28
CA ARG A 126 -9.31 -16.76 4.63
C ARG A 126 -8.31 -15.63 4.85
N ASP A 127 -7.18 -15.69 4.14
CA ASP A 127 -6.14 -14.69 4.16
C ASP A 127 -6.52 -13.53 3.20
N GLU A 128 -7.22 -13.79 2.09
CA GLU A 128 -7.79 -12.73 1.21
C GLU A 128 -8.74 -11.77 1.95
N ASP A 129 -9.68 -12.30 2.74
CA ASP A 129 -10.58 -11.50 3.61
C ASP A 129 -9.80 -10.67 4.65
N MET A 130 -8.61 -11.13 5.05
CA MET A 130 -7.72 -10.40 5.96
C MET A 130 -7.07 -9.21 5.23
N PHE A 131 -6.58 -9.41 4.00
CA PHE A 131 -5.90 -8.37 3.20
C PHE A 131 -6.84 -7.32 2.59
N GLU A 132 -8.14 -7.62 2.45
CA GLU A 132 -9.13 -6.59 2.09
C GLU A 132 -9.17 -5.45 3.11
N LYS A 133 -8.87 -5.74 4.38
CA LYS A 133 -8.88 -4.75 5.47
C LYS A 133 -7.59 -3.96 5.60
N PHE A 134 -6.56 -4.24 4.81
CA PHE A 134 -5.29 -3.54 4.92
C PHE A 134 -5.41 -2.12 4.34
N SER A 135 -4.70 -1.17 4.95
CA SER A 135 -4.43 0.12 4.32
C SER A 135 -3.47 -0.06 3.14
N ASP A 136 -3.29 0.98 2.34
CA ASP A 136 -2.32 0.94 1.23
C ASP A 136 -0.88 0.85 1.72
N GLY A 137 -0.58 1.54 2.83
CA GLY A 137 0.70 1.44 3.51
C GLY A 137 0.95 0.02 4.01
N ALA A 138 -0.04 -0.59 4.68
CA ALA A 138 0.08 -1.97 5.14
C ALA A 138 0.25 -2.97 3.98
N ARG A 139 -0.43 -2.79 2.84
CA ARG A 139 -0.19 -3.61 1.64
C ARG A 139 1.22 -3.43 1.10
N ARG A 140 1.71 -2.19 1.05
CA ARG A 140 3.09 -1.87 0.62
C ARG A 140 4.13 -2.57 1.50
N VAL A 141 3.94 -2.57 2.83
CA VAL A 141 4.81 -3.31 3.77
C VAL A 141 4.91 -4.79 3.41
N ILE A 142 3.80 -5.42 3.01
CA ILE A 142 3.79 -6.83 2.65
C ILE A 142 4.58 -7.10 1.37
N VAL A 143 4.45 -6.24 0.36
CA VAL A 143 5.25 -6.32 -0.88
C VAL A 143 6.73 -6.17 -0.56
N LEU A 144 7.09 -5.15 0.22
CA LEU A 144 8.48 -4.91 0.62
C LEU A 144 9.04 -6.07 1.46
N ALA A 145 8.25 -6.67 2.34
CA ALA A 145 8.65 -7.85 3.10
C ALA A 145 8.92 -9.05 2.17
N GLN A 146 8.13 -9.21 1.11
CA GLN A 146 8.38 -10.24 0.10
C GLN A 146 9.68 -9.96 -0.67
N GLU A 147 9.94 -8.71 -1.07
CA GLU A 147 11.18 -8.30 -1.73
C GLU A 147 12.41 -8.58 -0.85
N GLU A 148 12.34 -8.27 0.44
CA GLU A 148 13.41 -8.59 1.41
C GLU A 148 13.64 -10.09 1.53
N ALA A 149 12.58 -10.89 1.64
CA ALA A 149 12.69 -12.35 1.69
C ALA A 149 13.41 -12.90 0.46
N HIS A 150 13.09 -12.38 -0.74
CA HIS A 150 13.81 -12.73 -1.98
C HIS A 150 15.27 -12.26 -1.95
N GLY A 151 15.54 -11.03 -1.49
CA GLY A 151 16.88 -10.48 -1.36
C GLY A 151 17.80 -11.28 -0.42
N PHE A 152 17.22 -11.95 0.59
CA PHE A 152 17.92 -12.90 1.46
C PHE A 152 17.93 -14.34 0.94
N GLN A 153 17.24 -14.63 -0.18
CA GLN A 153 17.02 -15.97 -0.71
C GLN A 153 16.26 -16.88 0.26
N HIS A 154 15.36 -16.30 1.05
CA HIS A 154 14.51 -17.02 1.99
C HIS A 154 13.26 -17.56 1.27
N ASN A 155 12.91 -18.81 1.58
CA ASN A 155 11.73 -19.49 1.02
C ASN A 155 10.43 -19.18 1.78
N PHE A 156 10.49 -18.32 2.80
CA PHE A 156 9.33 -17.92 3.60
C PHE A 156 9.44 -16.46 4.05
N ILE A 157 8.30 -15.79 4.17
CA ILE A 157 8.22 -14.44 4.76
C ILE A 157 8.07 -14.56 6.29
N GLY A 158 9.12 -14.21 7.04
CA GLY A 158 9.14 -14.15 8.49
C GLY A 158 8.82 -12.75 9.05
N THR A 159 8.79 -12.66 10.39
CA THR A 159 8.53 -11.42 11.13
C THR A 159 9.58 -10.34 10.92
N GLU A 160 10.81 -10.75 10.61
CA GLU A 160 11.95 -9.92 10.30
C GLU A 160 11.84 -9.23 8.94
N HIS A 161 11.24 -9.93 7.96
CA HIS A 161 10.92 -9.32 6.68
C HIS A 161 9.76 -8.34 6.82
N LEU A 162 8.75 -8.64 7.66
CA LEU A 162 7.70 -7.68 7.98
C LEU A 162 8.27 -6.42 8.65
N LEU A 163 9.23 -6.57 9.57
CA LEU A 163 9.94 -5.44 10.18
C LEU A 163 10.69 -4.61 9.14
N LEU A 164 11.45 -5.24 8.24
CA LEU A 164 12.14 -4.53 7.16
C LEU A 164 11.15 -3.82 6.22
N GLY A 165 10.05 -4.48 5.87
CA GLY A 165 8.99 -3.88 5.06
C GLY A 165 8.38 -2.64 5.73
N LEU A 166 8.24 -2.62 7.06
CA LEU A 166 7.78 -1.44 7.80
C LEU A 166 8.79 -0.28 7.73
N ILE A 167 10.08 -0.59 7.77
CA ILE A 167 11.14 0.42 7.69
C ILE A 167 11.21 1.00 6.27
N GLU A 168 11.17 0.15 5.25
CA GLU A 168 11.28 0.54 3.84
C GLU A 168 10.03 1.23 3.29
N GLU A 169 8.86 1.02 3.92
CA GLU A 169 7.63 1.77 3.58
C GLU A 169 7.83 3.28 3.80
N GLY A 170 8.58 3.65 4.84
CA GLY A 170 9.18 4.97 5.02
C GLY A 170 8.23 6.13 5.38
N HIS A 171 6.91 5.93 5.36
CA HIS A 171 5.94 7.03 5.51
C HIS A 171 4.96 6.81 6.67
N GLY A 172 4.71 5.56 7.04
CA GLY A 172 3.79 5.16 8.09
C GLY A 172 4.33 5.45 9.49
N ALA A 173 3.42 5.50 10.47
CA ALA A 173 3.76 5.75 11.87
C ALA A 173 4.79 4.73 12.41
N ALA A 174 4.71 3.48 11.94
CA ALA A 174 5.71 2.45 12.27
C ALA A 174 7.11 2.82 11.77
N ALA A 175 7.22 3.22 10.49
CA ALA A 175 8.49 3.65 9.90
C ALA A 175 9.08 4.82 10.68
N LYS A 176 8.25 5.81 11.01
CA LYS A 176 8.63 7.02 11.75
C LYS A 176 9.17 6.69 13.14
N VAL A 177 8.47 5.85 13.90
CA VAL A 177 8.93 5.39 15.23
C VAL A 177 10.25 4.62 15.16
N LEU A 178 10.42 3.78 14.13
CA LEU A 178 11.63 2.98 13.95
C LEU A 178 12.82 3.84 13.54
N THR A 179 12.67 4.66 12.50
CA THR A 179 13.79 5.27 11.76
C THR A 179 14.16 6.67 12.22
N GLU A 180 13.22 7.48 12.72
CA GLU A 180 13.55 8.86 13.08
C GLU A 180 14.55 8.88 14.23
N SER A 181 15.61 9.66 14.05
CA SER A 181 16.59 9.92 15.10
C SER A 181 16.33 11.32 15.64
N GLY A 182 16.07 11.45 16.94
CA GLY A 182 15.68 12.75 17.49
C GLY A 182 15.38 12.71 18.98
N SER A 183 15.37 13.89 19.59
CA SER A 183 14.95 14.05 20.99
C SER A 183 13.43 14.17 21.06
N SER A 184 12.84 13.65 22.15
CA SER A 184 11.40 13.78 22.38
C SER A 184 11.01 15.25 22.46
N SER A 185 9.99 15.63 21.71
CA SER A 185 9.39 16.96 21.71
C SER A 185 8.04 16.92 22.44
N PRO A 186 7.53 18.03 23.03
CA PRO A 186 6.19 18.05 23.62
C PRO A 186 5.08 17.60 22.66
N TRP A 187 5.36 17.66 21.36
CA TRP A 187 4.41 17.39 20.29
C TRP A 187 4.61 16.02 19.65
N ARG A 188 5.78 15.37 19.83
CA ARG A 188 6.17 14.15 19.11
C ARG A 188 7.07 13.20 19.93
N PRO A 189 6.75 11.89 20.01
CA PRO A 189 7.63 10.91 20.64
C PRO A 189 8.94 10.73 19.87
N ALA A 190 10.07 10.58 20.57
CA ALA A 190 11.36 10.30 19.93
C ALA A 190 11.32 8.96 19.17
N GLY A 191 11.77 8.95 17.92
CA GLY A 191 12.05 7.71 17.19
C GLY A 191 13.25 6.94 17.77
N MET A 192 13.65 5.83 17.14
CA MET A 192 14.73 4.98 17.63
C MET A 192 16.03 5.05 16.83
N GLY A 193 16.04 5.66 15.65
CA GLY A 193 17.20 5.64 14.76
C GLY A 193 17.58 4.22 14.27
N ILE A 194 16.63 3.28 14.24
CA ILE A 194 16.82 1.94 13.70
C ILE A 194 16.81 2.05 12.17
N SER A 195 17.93 1.68 11.54
CA SER A 195 18.07 1.73 10.09
C SER A 195 17.86 0.35 9.46
N ALA A 196 17.32 0.31 8.25
CA ALA A 196 17.16 -0.95 7.52
C ALA A 196 18.49 -1.70 7.33
N PRO A 197 19.63 -1.06 7.00
CA PRO A 197 20.92 -1.76 6.94
C PRO A 197 21.27 -2.52 8.23
N ALA A 198 21.09 -1.90 9.40
CA ALA A 198 21.37 -2.56 10.69
C ALA A 198 20.44 -3.77 10.94
N VAL A 199 19.17 -3.65 10.57
CA VAL A 199 18.22 -4.77 10.65
C VAL A 199 18.64 -5.90 9.70
N ARG A 200 19.02 -5.58 8.45
CA ARG A 200 19.47 -6.58 7.47
C ARG A 200 20.72 -7.33 7.94
N GLU A 201 21.68 -6.65 8.54
CA GLU A 201 22.86 -7.28 9.14
C GLU A 201 22.49 -8.30 10.22
N LEU A 202 21.56 -7.94 11.11
CA LEU A 202 21.08 -8.85 12.15
C LEU A 202 20.24 -10.01 11.60
N VAL A 203 19.48 -9.82 10.52
CA VAL A 203 18.79 -10.92 9.83
C VAL A 203 19.80 -11.94 9.32
N VAL A 204 20.89 -11.49 8.68
CA VAL A 204 21.96 -12.37 8.21
C VAL A 204 22.68 -13.05 9.38
N GLU A 205 22.90 -12.35 10.50
CA GLU A 205 23.50 -12.95 11.71
C GLU A 205 22.64 -14.07 12.31
N ILE A 206 21.32 -13.85 12.40
CA ILE A 206 20.39 -14.76 13.11
C ILE A 206 19.95 -15.93 12.23
N ILE A 207 19.62 -15.66 10.97
CA ILE A 207 19.02 -16.65 10.05
C ILE A 207 20.03 -17.14 9.00
N GLY A 208 20.92 -16.26 8.54
CA GLY A 208 21.81 -16.51 7.41
C GLY A 208 21.24 -16.02 6.08
N ARG A 209 21.90 -16.41 4.97
CA ARG A 209 21.36 -16.29 3.61
C ARG A 209 20.94 -17.66 3.12
N GLY A 210 19.90 -17.71 2.28
CA GLY A 210 19.47 -18.95 1.62
C GLY A 210 20.50 -19.51 0.65
N ALA A 211 20.32 -20.78 0.27
CA ALA A 211 21.26 -21.51 -0.59
C ALA A 211 20.84 -21.57 -2.08
N GLN A 212 19.63 -21.13 -2.42
CA GLN A 212 19.04 -21.24 -3.75
C GLN A 212 18.17 -20.02 -4.04
N ASP A 213 18.13 -19.60 -5.29
CA ASP A 213 17.22 -18.57 -5.77
C ASP A 213 15.80 -19.16 -5.82
N SER A 214 14.90 -18.64 -5.00
CA SER A 214 13.48 -19.01 -4.99
C SER A 214 12.89 -18.53 -6.32
N GLY A 215 12.93 -19.35 -7.35
CA GLY A 215 12.59 -18.93 -8.72
C GLY A 215 11.24 -18.23 -8.81
N GLY A 216 11.25 -16.88 -8.91
CA GLY A 216 10.19 -15.95 -9.31
C GLY A 216 8.79 -16.07 -8.69
N GLY A 217 8.52 -17.05 -7.83
CA GLY A 217 7.20 -17.38 -7.32
C GLY A 217 6.84 -16.63 -6.04
N THR A 218 5.56 -16.59 -5.71
CA THR A 218 5.09 -16.00 -4.45
C THR A 218 5.60 -16.80 -3.26
N VAL A 219 6.24 -16.11 -2.31
CA VAL A 219 6.82 -16.73 -1.11
C VAL A 219 5.79 -16.71 0.02
N PRO A 220 5.44 -17.87 0.62
CA PRO A 220 4.41 -17.91 1.66
C PRO A 220 4.93 -17.36 3.00
N PHE A 221 4.01 -16.84 3.82
CA PHE A 221 4.31 -16.47 5.21
C PHE A 221 4.62 -17.68 6.09
N THR A 222 5.57 -17.52 7.01
CA THR A 222 5.76 -18.45 8.12
C THR A 222 4.50 -18.49 9.01
N PRO A 223 4.22 -19.61 9.72
CA PRO A 223 3.11 -19.67 10.67
C PRO A 223 3.15 -18.56 11.72
N ARG A 224 4.35 -18.18 12.19
CA ARG A 224 4.52 -17.10 13.15
C ARG A 224 4.22 -15.73 12.53
N ALA A 225 4.70 -15.45 11.32
CA ALA A 225 4.34 -14.21 10.62
C ALA A 225 2.82 -14.09 10.39
N LYS A 226 2.13 -15.20 10.09
CA LYS A 226 0.65 -15.21 10.02
C LYS A 226 0.01 -14.84 11.36
N ALA A 227 0.48 -15.44 12.46
CA ALA A 227 -0.01 -15.10 13.80
C ALA A 227 0.25 -13.61 14.15
N THR A 228 1.40 -13.06 13.75
CA THR A 228 1.72 -11.63 13.88
C THR A 228 0.71 -10.74 13.15
N LEU A 229 0.29 -11.10 11.94
CA LEU A 229 -0.75 -10.38 11.20
C LEU A 229 -2.12 -10.47 11.88
N GLU A 230 -2.45 -11.61 12.49
CA GLU A 230 -3.67 -11.76 13.30
C GLU A 230 -3.63 -10.90 14.56
N TYR A 231 -2.46 -10.78 15.20
CA TYR A 231 -2.26 -9.85 16.31
C TYR A 231 -2.45 -8.41 15.86
N ALA A 232 -1.86 -8.01 14.73
CA ALA A 232 -2.05 -6.68 14.14
C ALA A 232 -3.54 -6.37 13.88
N ALA A 233 -4.29 -7.33 13.32
CA ALA A 233 -5.73 -7.19 13.11
C ALA A 233 -6.52 -7.05 14.42
N THR A 234 -6.03 -7.65 15.50
CA THR A 234 -6.63 -7.52 16.84
C THR A 234 -6.34 -6.15 17.45
N GLU A 235 -5.11 -5.64 17.28
CA GLU A 235 -4.71 -4.30 17.72
C GLU A 235 -5.53 -3.21 17.01
N ALA A 236 -5.71 -3.32 15.68
CA ALA A 236 -6.56 -2.39 14.91
C ALA A 236 -7.99 -2.30 15.47
N ARG A 237 -8.62 -3.45 15.72
CA ARG A 237 -9.96 -3.48 16.32
C ARG A 237 -10.00 -2.92 17.74
N ALA A 238 -8.98 -3.20 18.55
CA ALA A 238 -8.89 -2.68 19.92
C ALA A 238 -8.75 -1.16 19.95
N LEU A 239 -8.09 -0.58 18.95
CA LEU A 239 -7.91 0.85 18.77
C LEU A 239 -9.07 1.54 18.04
N GLY A 240 -10.06 0.76 17.58
CA GLY A 240 -11.25 1.27 16.88
C GLY A 240 -11.05 1.57 15.40
N ASP A 241 -9.98 1.04 14.79
CA ASP A 241 -9.66 1.28 13.39
C ASP A 241 -10.29 0.18 12.50
N ASP A 242 -11.01 0.61 11.45
CA ASP A 242 -11.67 -0.29 10.49
C ASP A 242 -10.69 -0.94 9.51
N GLN A 243 -9.50 -0.34 9.36
CA GLN A 243 -8.43 -0.82 8.50
C GLN A 243 -7.17 -1.15 9.32
N LEU A 244 -6.43 -2.15 8.84
CA LEU A 244 -5.13 -2.53 9.37
C LEU A 244 -4.06 -1.68 8.68
N ASP A 245 -3.53 -0.70 9.43
CA ASP A 245 -2.46 0.20 8.99
C ASP A 245 -1.05 -0.19 9.53
N THR A 246 0.00 0.52 9.11
CA THR A 246 1.42 0.22 9.44
C THR A 246 1.71 0.11 10.94
N GLU A 247 1.13 0.98 11.75
CA GLU A 247 1.22 0.97 13.21
C GLU A 247 0.73 -0.35 13.80
N HIS A 248 -0.33 -0.92 13.25
CA HIS A 248 -0.91 -2.18 13.72
C HIS A 248 0.00 -3.36 13.40
N LEU A 249 0.65 -3.35 12.23
CA LEU A 249 1.65 -4.37 11.88
C LEU A 249 2.80 -4.35 12.88
N LEU A 250 3.31 -3.17 13.23
CA LEU A 250 4.35 -3.04 14.24
C LEU A 250 3.85 -3.51 15.61
N LEU A 251 2.66 -3.09 16.06
CA LEU A 251 2.06 -3.56 17.31
C LEU A 251 1.88 -5.09 17.33
N GLY A 252 1.56 -5.71 16.19
CA GLY A 252 1.51 -7.15 16.03
C GLY A 252 2.86 -7.83 16.26
N ILE A 253 3.95 -7.26 15.71
CA ILE A 253 5.33 -7.75 15.93
C ILE A 253 5.70 -7.64 17.42
N LEU A 254 5.40 -6.50 18.05
CA LEU A 254 5.67 -6.28 19.47
C LEU A 254 4.88 -7.24 20.37
N ARG A 255 3.62 -7.53 20.00
CA ARG A 255 2.76 -8.45 20.73
C ARG A 255 3.21 -9.91 20.63
N ASP A 256 3.70 -10.33 19.47
CA ASP A 256 4.29 -11.66 19.32
C ASP A 256 5.52 -11.80 20.23
N GLY A 257 6.40 -10.79 20.24
CA GLY A 257 7.53 -10.65 21.19
C GLY A 257 8.66 -11.67 21.04
N GLU A 258 8.36 -12.85 20.53
CA GLU A 258 9.30 -13.96 20.35
C GLU A 258 9.76 -14.13 18.89
N GLY A 259 9.11 -13.49 17.91
CA GLY A 259 9.52 -13.50 16.51
C GLY A 259 10.89 -12.86 16.29
N VAL A 260 11.56 -13.24 15.20
CA VAL A 260 12.90 -12.69 14.86
C VAL A 260 12.86 -11.17 14.72
N GLY A 261 11.77 -10.61 14.19
CA GLY A 261 11.58 -9.15 14.13
C GLY A 261 11.64 -8.48 15.51
N ALA A 262 10.93 -9.04 16.50
CA ALA A 262 10.97 -8.52 17.88
C ALA A 262 12.35 -8.71 18.53
N GLN A 263 13.00 -9.85 18.30
CA GLN A 263 14.36 -10.10 18.80
C GLN A 263 15.39 -9.13 18.21
N ILE A 264 15.24 -8.74 16.93
CA ILE A 264 16.10 -7.74 16.29
C ILE A 264 15.90 -6.37 16.96
N LEU A 265 14.66 -5.95 17.22
CA LEU A 265 14.39 -4.70 17.94
C LEU A 265 15.08 -4.68 19.31
N VAL A 266 15.01 -5.78 20.06
CA VAL A 266 15.69 -5.92 21.36
C VAL A 266 17.22 -5.88 21.20
N LYS A 267 17.78 -6.58 20.21
CA LYS A 267 19.24 -6.56 19.93
C LYS A 267 19.75 -5.17 19.54
N LEU A 268 18.92 -4.34 18.91
CA LEU A 268 19.23 -2.93 18.59
C LEU A 268 19.00 -1.98 19.77
N GLY A 269 18.72 -2.50 20.97
CA GLY A 269 18.54 -1.72 22.19
C GLY A 269 17.13 -1.18 22.40
N GLY A 270 16.15 -1.63 21.62
CA GLY A 270 14.74 -1.29 21.81
C GLY A 270 14.09 -2.06 22.95
N ASP A 271 13.32 -1.36 23.79
CA ASP A 271 12.39 -1.99 24.73
C ASP A 271 10.99 -2.08 24.08
N LEU A 272 10.41 -3.28 24.04
CA LEU A 272 9.17 -3.52 23.28
C LEU A 272 7.98 -2.71 23.82
N GLU A 273 7.91 -2.49 25.13
CA GLU A 273 6.85 -1.69 25.76
C GLU A 273 7.05 -0.20 25.45
N ASP A 274 8.28 0.30 25.52
CA ASP A 274 8.57 1.69 25.12
C ASP A 274 8.23 1.94 23.65
N ILE A 275 8.53 0.98 22.76
CA ILE A 275 8.16 1.07 21.34
C ILE A 275 6.64 1.11 21.19
N ARG A 276 5.91 0.25 21.89
CA ARG A 276 4.44 0.24 21.88
C ARG A 276 3.88 1.60 22.29
N HIS A 277 4.37 2.18 23.38
CA HIS A 277 3.94 3.52 23.83
C HIS A 277 4.24 4.59 22.78
N LYS A 278 5.41 4.55 22.13
CA LYS A 278 5.76 5.49 21.05
C LYS A 278 4.83 5.37 19.86
N VAL A 279 4.51 4.15 19.41
CA VAL A 279 3.58 3.91 18.29
C VAL A 279 2.19 4.45 18.58
N ILE A 280 1.66 4.21 19.79
CA ILE A 280 0.37 4.73 20.21
C ILE A 280 0.38 6.26 20.23
N GLY A 281 1.42 6.88 20.82
CA GLY A 281 1.55 8.34 20.85
C GLY A 281 1.65 8.97 19.45
N TRP A 282 2.34 8.32 18.52
CA TRP A 282 2.41 8.75 17.12
C TRP A 282 1.07 8.65 16.40
N ARG A 283 0.31 7.57 16.62
CA ARG A 283 -1.05 7.43 16.08
C ARG A 283 -1.98 8.53 16.60
N GLU A 284 -1.96 8.79 17.91
CA GLU A 284 -2.76 9.86 18.51
C GLU A 284 -2.37 11.25 18.00
N HIS A 285 -1.08 11.48 17.74
CA HIS A 285 -0.62 12.70 17.08
C HIS A 285 -1.19 12.82 15.66
N LYS A 286 -1.03 11.79 14.82
CA LYS A 286 -1.59 11.73 13.45
C LYS A 286 -3.10 12.03 13.45
N GLN A 287 -3.86 11.38 14.35
CA GLN A 287 -5.30 11.62 14.45
C GLN A 287 -5.65 13.05 14.84
N ARG A 288 -4.92 13.67 15.78
CA ARG A 288 -5.14 15.07 16.15
C ARG A 288 -4.85 16.02 14.99
N VAL A 289 -3.77 15.77 14.25
CA VAL A 289 -3.43 16.54 13.04
C VAL A 289 -4.52 16.39 12.00
N GLU A 290 -4.92 15.17 11.65
CA GLU A 290 -5.98 14.91 10.66
C GLU A 290 -7.33 15.55 11.06
N GLN A 291 -7.69 15.52 12.35
CA GLN A 291 -8.88 16.18 12.87
C GLN A 291 -8.80 17.70 12.78
N ALA A 292 -7.67 18.30 13.16
CA ALA A 292 -7.46 19.74 13.07
C ALA A 292 -7.50 20.23 11.62
N VAL A 293 -6.85 19.50 10.71
CA VAL A 293 -6.88 19.76 9.26
C VAL A 293 -8.29 19.62 8.71
N THR A 294 -9.00 18.54 9.04
CA THR A 294 -10.38 18.35 8.58
C THR A 294 -11.30 19.45 9.09
N GLY A 295 -11.15 19.87 10.36
CA GLY A 295 -11.88 20.99 10.93
C GLY A 295 -11.62 22.31 10.18
N PHE A 296 -10.36 22.61 9.89
CA PHE A 296 -9.96 23.79 9.12
C PHE A 296 -10.53 23.76 7.69
N LEU A 297 -10.47 22.62 7.01
CA LEU A 297 -11.00 22.44 5.66
C LEU A 297 -12.54 22.54 5.63
N THR A 298 -13.25 22.15 6.69
CA THR A 298 -14.72 22.28 6.75
C THR A 298 -15.21 23.71 6.97
N GLU A 299 -14.39 24.61 7.54
CA GLU A 299 -14.75 26.02 7.72
C GLU A 299 -14.60 26.86 6.43
N GLU A 300 -13.70 26.51 5.51
CA GLU A 300 -13.48 27.23 4.24
C GLU A 300 -14.00 26.53 2.97
N ALA A 301 -14.18 25.20 2.94
CA ALA A 301 -14.37 24.43 1.69
C ALA A 301 -15.78 23.82 1.48
N ALA A 302 -16.84 24.44 2.00
CA ALA A 302 -18.20 23.89 1.86
C ALA A 302 -18.81 23.97 0.44
N THR A 303 -18.13 24.50 -0.58
CA THR A 303 -18.76 24.67 -1.91
C THR A 303 -18.00 24.15 -3.14
N THR A 304 -16.78 23.58 -3.05
CA THR A 304 -15.99 23.42 -4.30
C THR A 304 -14.98 22.28 -4.38
N TRP A 305 -15.19 21.10 -3.77
CA TRP A 305 -14.17 20.03 -3.82
C TRP A 305 -14.72 18.69 -4.33
N PRO A 306 -14.34 18.25 -5.55
CA PRO A 306 -14.58 16.90 -6.03
C PRO A 306 -13.45 15.93 -5.62
N THR A 307 -13.90 14.79 -5.05
CA THR A 307 -13.28 13.45 -4.97
C THR A 307 -12.09 13.14 -4.04
N PHE A 308 -12.20 11.97 -3.41
CA PHE A 308 -11.37 11.34 -2.36
C PHE A 308 -9.86 11.28 -2.65
N GLY A 309 -9.45 11.14 -3.92
CA GLY A 309 -8.04 11.06 -4.30
C GLY A 309 -7.24 12.34 -4.09
N ARG A 310 -7.89 13.51 -4.26
CA ARG A 310 -7.24 14.81 -4.00
C ARG A 310 -7.02 15.05 -2.50
N ARG A 311 -7.95 14.59 -1.65
CA ARG A 311 -7.83 14.66 -0.19
C ARG A 311 -6.60 13.90 0.31
N HIS A 312 -6.37 12.68 -0.18
CA HIS A 312 -5.21 11.88 0.23
C HIS A 312 -3.87 12.52 -0.20
N HIS A 313 -3.81 13.05 -1.42
CA HIS A 313 -2.62 13.74 -1.91
C HIS A 313 -2.35 15.04 -1.14
N LEU A 314 -3.40 15.84 -0.89
CA LEU A 314 -3.30 17.05 -0.08
C LEU A 314 -2.96 16.76 1.38
N LEU A 315 -3.45 15.66 1.96
CA LEU A 315 -3.05 15.24 3.30
C LEU A 315 -1.57 14.81 3.32
N ALA A 316 -1.08 14.13 2.28
CA ALA A 316 0.32 13.77 2.18
C ALA A 316 1.23 15.00 1.99
N GLU A 317 0.86 15.94 1.11
CA GLU A 317 1.57 17.21 0.94
C GLU A 317 1.51 18.07 2.20
N LEU A 318 0.37 18.12 2.89
CA LEU A 318 0.21 18.85 4.13
C LEU A 318 0.98 18.20 5.27
N ASN A 319 1.00 16.88 5.37
CA ASN A 319 1.86 16.16 6.31
C ASN A 319 3.33 16.44 6.03
N ALA A 320 3.76 16.49 4.77
CA ALA A 320 5.13 16.87 4.42
C ALA A 320 5.45 18.33 4.81
N VAL A 321 4.50 19.26 4.66
CA VAL A 321 4.64 20.66 5.09
C VAL A 321 4.62 20.80 6.62
N LEU A 322 3.88 19.94 7.31
CA LEU A 322 3.85 19.88 8.78
C LEU A 322 5.16 19.28 9.31
N ASP A 323 5.66 18.20 8.72
CA ASP A 323 6.97 17.60 9.01
C ASP A 323 8.09 18.64 8.82
N GLU A 324 8.06 19.39 7.72
CA GLU A 324 9.02 20.47 7.44
C GLU A 324 8.90 21.62 8.46
N ASN A 325 7.67 22.06 8.79
CA ASN A 325 7.46 23.06 9.84
C ASN A 325 7.99 22.58 11.19
N GLU A 326 7.82 21.31 11.52
CA GLU A 326 8.28 20.75 12.78
C GLU A 326 9.81 20.64 12.83
N HIS A 327 10.44 20.22 11.73
CA HIS A 327 11.89 20.25 11.58
C HIS A 327 12.46 21.66 11.77
N LEU A 328 11.82 22.67 11.19
CA LEU A 328 12.18 24.07 11.39
C LEU A 328 12.03 24.51 12.86
N HIS A 329 10.99 24.08 13.57
CA HIS A 329 10.83 24.37 15.00
C HIS A 329 11.92 23.71 15.86
N GLU A 330 12.34 22.48 15.54
CA GLU A 330 13.45 21.81 16.21
C GLU A 330 14.77 22.55 15.98
N GLU A 331 15.03 22.96 14.75
CA GLU A 331 16.25 23.70 14.40
C GLU A 331 16.28 25.07 15.08
N VAL A 332 15.15 25.78 15.13
CA VAL A 332 15.01 27.02 15.90
C VAL A 332 15.26 26.78 17.39
N THR A 333 14.76 25.69 17.96
CA THR A 333 14.97 25.34 19.38
C THR A 333 16.43 25.00 19.67
N ARG A 334 17.08 24.24 18.79
CA ARG A 334 18.51 23.92 18.83
C ARG A 334 19.35 25.19 18.75
N LEU A 335 19.08 26.06 17.78
CA LEU A 335 19.77 27.34 17.60
C LEU A 335 19.59 28.24 18.82
N ARG A 336 18.38 28.35 19.37
CA ARG A 336 18.11 29.10 20.61
C ARG A 336 18.92 28.56 21.79
N THR A 337 19.03 27.25 21.91
CA THR A 337 19.82 26.60 22.97
C THR A 337 21.31 26.90 22.79
N LEU A 338 21.80 26.84 21.56
CA LEU A 338 23.19 27.14 21.21
C LEU A 338 23.54 28.62 21.45
N LEU A 339 22.65 29.54 21.09
CA LEU A 339 22.78 30.97 21.38
C LEU A 339 22.87 31.23 22.89
N ARG A 340 21.98 30.62 23.69
CA ARG A 340 22.04 30.69 25.16
C ARG A 340 23.37 30.16 25.69
N HIS A 341 23.89 29.08 25.12
CA HIS A 341 25.19 28.50 25.50
C HIS A 341 26.37 29.45 25.25
N HIS A 342 26.24 30.33 24.25
CA HIS A 342 27.20 31.39 23.94
C HIS A 342 26.88 32.74 24.61
N ASN A 343 26.02 32.77 25.63
CA ASN A 343 25.55 33.98 26.33
C ASN A 343 24.88 35.02 25.39
N ILE A 344 24.34 34.58 24.26
CA ILE A 344 23.54 35.42 23.37
C ILE A 344 22.07 35.19 23.74
N ASN A 345 21.35 36.27 24.10
CA ASN A 345 19.92 36.17 24.37
C ASN A 345 19.15 36.06 23.04
N PRO A 346 18.50 34.92 22.74
CA PRO A 346 17.77 34.76 21.48
C PRO A 346 16.40 35.46 21.46
N ASP A 347 15.93 35.93 22.61
CA ASP A 347 14.61 36.57 22.78
C ASP A 347 14.75 38.09 23.05
N GLY A 348 15.95 38.65 22.80
CA GLY A 348 16.39 39.99 23.20
C GLY A 348 16.40 41.02 22.10
#